data_AF-A0A834I0J4-F1
#
_entry.id   AF-A0A834I0J4-F1
#
_cell.length_a   1.000
_cell.length_b   1.000
_cell.length_c   1.000
_cell.angle_alpha   90.00
_cell.angle_beta   90.00
_cell.angle_gamma   90.00
#
_symmetry.space_group_name_H-M   'P 1'
#
loop_
_entity.id
_entity.type
_entity.pdbx_description
1 polymer ?
#
loop_
_entity_poly.entity_id
_entity_poly.type
_entity_poly.pdbx_seq_one_letter_code
_entity_poly.pdbx_strand_id
1 'polypeptide(L)'
;MASTLLSVFRNSSQTVGRLNKLSSCFFNIKNVRSIYAKSTLGLDTFEEHRVKTKSHMTSISEKFKEKMSEYAGEDSKNMIFTEDLKNMIHITDNDKDIDLVVRMLKRYNAQNKSLRFGNYVFGPVVMRMFYVHNKADLALECFKSEELSGIFDQYITYQILLDLLYENQKYDEVLEVTEIIKTKQFDGTKFPRNVVVLALAACYKLNSKESLEYTLKLWCELNNVGHLPMRRAATFASALALNQGKPEVALEIVSLCKNQNYTTV
;
A
#
# COMPACT_ATOMS: atom_id res chain seq x y z
N MET A 1 -12.60 62.22 42.34
CA MET A 1 -12.76 61.41 41.11
C MET A 1 -13.74 60.29 41.46
N ALA A 2 -15.05 60.52 41.39
CA ALA A 2 -15.88 60.29 40.20
C ALA A 2 -15.69 58.85 39.69
N SER A 3 -16.68 57.96 39.58
CA SER A 3 -18.14 58.06 39.64
C SER A 3 -18.68 56.64 39.36
N THR A 4 -19.69 56.17 40.13
CA THR A 4 -20.99 55.57 39.69
C THR A 4 -20.99 54.44 38.61
N LEU A 5 -21.81 53.36 38.54
CA LEU A 5 -23.15 52.91 38.99
C LEU A 5 -23.17 51.37 38.77
N LEU A 6 -23.64 50.51 39.69
CA LEU A 6 -25.04 50.08 39.89
C LEU A 6 -25.82 49.62 38.63
N SER A 7 -26.10 48.32 38.54
CA SER A 7 -27.44 47.72 38.28
C SER A 7 -27.26 46.19 38.21
N VAL A 8 -27.65 45.40 39.21
CA VAL A 8 -29.03 45.02 39.58
C VAL A 8 -29.77 44.43 38.37
N PHE A 9 -29.94 43.11 38.31
CA PHE A 9 -31.25 42.47 38.54
C PHE A 9 -31.16 40.95 38.57
N ARG A 10 -31.95 40.42 39.49
CA ARG A 10 -32.16 39.04 39.90
C ARG A 10 -33.49 38.59 39.28
N ASN A 11 -33.59 37.30 38.95
CA ASN A 11 -34.79 36.50 38.68
C ASN A 11 -35.64 36.80 37.42
N SER A 12 -35.78 35.77 36.58
CA SER A 12 -37.09 35.31 36.12
C SER A 12 -37.06 33.82 35.80
N SER A 13 -37.84 33.06 36.57
CA SER A 13 -38.25 31.71 36.23
C SER A 13 -39.28 31.76 35.09
N GLN A 14 -39.38 30.63 34.38
CA GLN A 14 -40.40 30.24 33.39
C GLN A 14 -40.09 30.58 31.93
N THR A 15 -39.60 29.59 31.20
CA THR A 15 -40.35 29.02 30.07
C THR A 15 -39.99 27.54 29.93
N VAL A 16 -40.96 26.68 30.24
CA VAL A 16 -41.00 25.29 29.81
C VAL A 16 -41.40 25.30 28.33
N GLY A 17 -40.64 24.62 27.47
CA GLY A 17 -41.13 24.32 26.13
C GLY A 17 -40.07 24.03 25.09
N ARG A 18 -39.86 22.72 24.83
CA ARG A 18 -39.49 22.13 23.53
C ARG A 18 -38.25 22.70 22.81
N LEU A 19 -37.20 21.89 22.76
CA LEU A 19 -36.84 21.15 21.53
C LEU A 19 -35.66 20.21 21.82
N ASN A 20 -36.00 18.96 22.12
CA ASN A 20 -35.10 17.83 21.92
C ASN A 20 -34.81 17.68 20.42
N LYS A 21 -33.63 18.10 19.98
CA LYS A 21 -32.97 17.51 18.79
C LYS A 21 -31.48 17.87 18.73
N LEU A 22 -30.74 17.56 19.79
CA LEU A 22 -29.33 17.25 19.62
C LEU A 22 -29.27 15.82 19.07
N SER A 23 -29.40 15.73 17.74
CA SER A 23 -29.03 14.54 17.00
C SER A 23 -27.57 14.28 17.34
N SER A 24 -27.31 13.25 18.12
CA SER A 24 -25.99 12.67 18.31
C SER A 24 -25.46 12.30 16.93
N CYS A 25 -24.71 13.20 16.32
CA CYS A 25 -23.91 12.90 15.14
C CYS A 25 -22.77 12.03 15.66
N PHE A 26 -23.03 10.73 15.76
CA PHE A 26 -21.99 9.74 15.84
C PHE A 26 -21.22 9.88 14.52
N PHE A 27 -20.20 10.72 14.52
CA PHE A 27 -19.18 10.64 13.49
C PHE A 27 -18.56 9.24 13.65
N ASN A 28 -19.04 8.32 12.84
CA ASN A 28 -18.41 7.02 12.66
C ASN A 28 -17.12 7.30 11.88
N ILE A 29 -16.13 7.84 12.59
CA ILE A 29 -14.80 8.09 12.06
C ILE A 29 -14.15 6.71 11.96
N LYS A 30 -14.49 5.98 10.89
CA LYS A 30 -13.62 4.95 10.34
C LYS A 30 -12.43 5.60 9.62
N ASN A 31 -11.84 6.68 10.15
CA ASN A 31 -10.51 7.12 9.69
C ASN A 31 -9.49 6.18 10.33
N VAL A 32 -9.42 4.95 9.81
CA VAL A 32 -8.17 4.22 9.88
C VAL A 32 -7.24 4.98 8.95
N ARG A 33 -6.31 5.74 9.54
CA ARG A 33 -5.29 6.46 8.77
C ARG A 33 -4.39 5.40 8.14
N SER A 34 -4.42 5.28 6.82
CA SER A 34 -3.51 4.41 6.07
C SER A 34 -2.06 4.83 6.30
N ILE A 35 -1.12 3.89 6.18
CA ILE A 35 0.32 4.18 6.37
C ILE A 35 0.79 5.14 5.26
N TYR A 36 0.38 4.87 4.03
CA TYR A 36 0.68 5.70 2.87
C TYR A 36 -0.60 6.33 2.29
N ALA A 37 -0.47 7.55 1.77
CA ALA A 37 -1.55 8.19 1.05
C ALA A 37 -1.69 7.57 -0.35
N LYS A 38 -2.92 7.56 -0.88
CA LYS A 38 -3.21 7.06 -2.24
C LYS A 38 -2.34 7.73 -3.31
N SER A 39 -2.09 9.03 -3.17
CA SER A 39 -1.20 9.81 -4.04
C SER A 39 0.25 9.32 -3.99
N THR A 40 0.78 8.98 -2.81
CA THR A 40 2.14 8.42 -2.65
C THR A 40 2.30 7.08 -3.35
N LEU A 41 1.24 6.27 -3.39
CA LEU A 41 1.21 4.99 -4.10
C LEU A 41 0.94 5.15 -5.61
N GLY A 42 0.54 6.35 -6.05
CA GLY A 42 0.15 6.64 -7.42
C GLY A 42 -1.22 6.07 -7.81
N LEU A 43 -2.08 5.78 -6.84
CA LEU A 43 -3.42 5.23 -7.08
C LEU A 43 -4.33 6.26 -7.75
N ASP A 44 -4.20 7.54 -7.40
CA ASP A 44 -5.04 8.61 -7.97
C ASP A 44 -4.76 8.76 -9.47
N THR A 45 -3.49 8.85 -9.86
CA THR A 45 -3.07 8.91 -11.27
C THR A 45 -3.47 7.65 -12.04
N PHE A 46 -3.42 6.48 -11.40
CA PHE A 46 -3.87 5.24 -12.02
C PHE A 46 -5.37 5.26 -12.29
N GLU A 47 -6.19 5.73 -11.35
CA GLU A 47 -7.63 5.84 -11.54
C GLU A 47 -7.99 6.86 -12.62
N GLU A 48 -7.29 8.00 -12.68
CA GLU A 48 -7.43 8.96 -13.79
C GLU A 48 -7.16 8.32 -15.15
N HIS A 49 -6.14 7.48 -15.25
CA HIS A 49 -5.86 6.73 -16.48
C HIS A 49 -6.94 5.69 -16.79
N ARG A 50 -7.49 5.00 -15.78
CA ARG A 50 -8.63 4.09 -15.98
C ARG A 50 -9.82 4.81 -16.60
N VAL A 51 -10.18 5.98 -16.05
CA VAL A 51 -11.30 6.80 -16.57
C VAL A 51 -11.03 7.25 -18.01
N LYS A 52 -9.82 7.75 -18.30
CA LYS A 52 -9.43 8.21 -19.65
C LYS A 52 -9.42 7.07 -20.67
N THR A 53 -8.85 5.91 -20.34
CA THR A 53 -8.79 4.78 -21.26
C THR A 53 -10.18 4.21 -21.52
N LYS A 54 -11.03 4.10 -20.50
CA LYS A 54 -12.41 3.63 -20.67
C LYS A 54 -13.23 4.54 -21.56
N SER A 55 -13.13 5.86 -21.39
CA SER A 55 -13.87 6.80 -22.24
C SER A 55 -13.49 6.65 -23.71
N HIS A 56 -12.20 6.45 -24.02
CA HIS A 56 -11.72 6.20 -25.38
C HIS A 56 -12.16 4.85 -25.96
N MET A 57 -12.43 3.85 -25.11
CA MET A 57 -12.75 2.47 -25.55
C MET A 57 -14.23 2.08 -25.37
N THR A 58 -15.11 3.03 -25.01
CA THR A 58 -16.50 2.79 -24.62
C THR A 58 -17.29 1.85 -25.56
N SER A 59 -17.10 1.96 -26.88
CA SER A 59 -17.84 1.16 -27.87
C SER A 59 -17.12 -0.12 -28.33
N ILE A 60 -15.84 -0.28 -27.98
CA ILE A 60 -14.98 -1.35 -28.49
C ILE A 60 -14.43 -2.27 -27.40
N SER A 61 -14.65 -1.95 -26.13
CA SER A 61 -14.08 -2.66 -24.97
C SER A 61 -14.38 -4.16 -25.00
N GLU A 62 -15.63 -4.55 -25.27
CA GLU A 62 -16.02 -5.96 -25.28
C GLU A 62 -15.32 -6.74 -26.39
N LYS A 63 -15.35 -6.23 -27.63
CA LYS A 63 -14.64 -6.84 -28.77
C LYS A 63 -13.13 -6.90 -28.53
N PHE A 64 -12.57 -5.88 -27.88
CA PHE A 64 -11.17 -5.86 -27.51
C PHE A 64 -10.85 -6.96 -26.49
N LYS A 65 -11.66 -7.13 -25.44
CA LYS A 65 -11.51 -8.18 -24.43
C LYS A 65 -11.61 -9.58 -25.03
N GLU A 66 -12.57 -9.81 -25.93
CA GLU A 66 -12.71 -11.07 -26.66
C GLU A 66 -11.42 -11.40 -27.43
N LYS A 67 -10.92 -10.44 -28.22
CA LYS A 67 -9.66 -10.59 -28.96
C LYS A 67 -8.47 -10.83 -28.04
N MET A 68 -8.37 -10.11 -26.93
CA MET A 68 -7.30 -10.29 -25.96
C MET A 68 -7.36 -11.67 -25.29
N SER A 69 -8.56 -12.22 -25.08
CA SER A 69 -8.73 -13.58 -24.55
C SER A 69 -8.21 -14.64 -25.51
N GLU A 70 -8.48 -14.49 -26.82
CA GLU A 70 -7.89 -15.35 -27.87
C GLU A 70 -6.36 -15.22 -27.90
N TYR A 71 -5.85 -14.00 -27.72
CA TYR A 71 -4.41 -13.75 -27.73
C TYR A 71 -3.73 -14.33 -26.48
N ALA A 72 -4.43 -14.43 -25.37
CA ALA A 72 -3.92 -15.02 -24.13
C ALA A 72 -3.99 -16.55 -24.09
N GLY A 73 -4.70 -17.21 -25.02
CA GLY A 73 -4.85 -18.68 -25.04
C GLY A 73 -3.56 -19.42 -25.40
N GLU A 74 -3.27 -20.55 -24.75
CA GLU A 74 -1.98 -21.27 -24.83
C GLU A 74 -1.48 -21.55 -26.26
N ASP A 75 -2.39 -21.95 -27.17
CA ASP A 75 -2.06 -22.30 -28.56
C ASP A 75 -1.98 -21.09 -29.52
N SER A 76 -2.26 -19.89 -29.03
CA SER A 76 -2.27 -18.71 -29.90
C SER A 76 -0.86 -18.40 -30.39
N LYS A 77 -0.73 -18.01 -31.67
CA LYS A 77 0.53 -17.51 -32.24
C LYS A 77 0.68 -16.00 -32.11
N ASN A 78 -0.35 -15.32 -31.61
CA ASN A 78 -0.39 -13.86 -31.56
C ASN A 78 0.44 -13.33 -30.39
N MET A 79 1.19 -12.25 -30.64
CA MET A 79 1.97 -11.58 -29.59
C MET A 79 1.09 -10.62 -28.80
N ILE A 80 1.38 -10.47 -27.52
CA ILE A 80 0.75 -9.45 -26.68
C ILE A 80 1.67 -8.24 -26.68
N PHE A 81 1.19 -7.11 -27.20
CA PHE A 81 1.98 -5.89 -27.21
C PHE A 81 1.81 -5.12 -25.88
N THR A 82 2.78 -4.25 -25.60
CA THR A 82 2.76 -3.40 -24.41
C THR A 82 1.47 -2.58 -24.29
N GLU A 83 1.00 -2.00 -25.40
CA GLU A 83 -0.20 -1.16 -25.37
C GLU A 83 -1.48 -2.01 -25.18
N ASP A 84 -1.51 -3.24 -25.68
CA ASP A 84 -2.62 -4.17 -25.46
C ASP A 84 -2.77 -4.49 -23.96
N LEU A 85 -1.67 -4.89 -23.32
CA LEU A 85 -1.67 -5.20 -21.90
C LEU A 85 -1.96 -3.97 -21.04
N LYS A 86 -1.37 -2.82 -21.39
CA LYS A 86 -1.63 -1.55 -20.70
C LYS A 86 -3.11 -1.16 -20.79
N ASN A 87 -3.72 -1.23 -21.97
CA ASN A 87 -5.14 -0.92 -22.14
C ASN A 87 -6.00 -1.90 -21.35
N MET A 88 -5.71 -3.20 -21.42
CA MET A 88 -6.45 -4.24 -20.70
C MET A 88 -6.45 -3.98 -19.18
N ILE A 89 -5.30 -3.64 -18.60
CA ILE A 89 -5.18 -3.31 -17.17
C ILE A 89 -6.10 -2.12 -16.79
N HIS A 90 -6.16 -1.08 -17.62
CA HIS A 90 -6.91 0.14 -17.29
C HIS A 90 -8.43 0.00 -17.50
N ILE A 91 -8.89 -0.86 -18.42
CA ILE A 91 -10.32 -1.11 -18.66
C ILE A 91 -10.91 -2.23 -17.80
N THR A 92 -10.10 -2.88 -16.97
CA THR A 92 -10.53 -3.98 -16.09
C THR A 92 -11.61 -3.51 -15.13
N ASP A 93 -12.70 -4.29 -15.03
CA ASP A 93 -13.87 -3.95 -14.18
C ASP A 93 -14.34 -5.07 -13.27
N ASN A 94 -14.14 -6.32 -13.67
CA ASN A 94 -14.63 -7.49 -12.95
C ASN A 94 -13.54 -8.57 -12.85
N ASP A 95 -13.83 -9.63 -12.09
CA ASP A 95 -12.87 -10.70 -11.82
C ASP A 95 -12.42 -11.43 -13.10
N LYS A 96 -13.31 -11.57 -14.10
CA LYS A 96 -12.95 -12.19 -15.37
C LYS A 96 -11.93 -11.36 -16.15
N ASP A 97 -12.06 -10.03 -16.10
CA ASP A 97 -11.11 -9.11 -16.71
C ASP A 97 -9.74 -9.21 -16.00
N ILE A 98 -9.75 -9.32 -14.67
CA ILE A 98 -8.52 -9.48 -13.86
C ILE A 98 -7.81 -10.79 -14.22
N ASP A 99 -8.55 -11.90 -14.32
CA ASP A 99 -8.00 -13.19 -14.72
C ASP A 99 -7.41 -13.13 -16.14
N LEU A 100 -8.07 -12.42 -17.05
CA LEU A 100 -7.53 -12.17 -18.39
C LEU A 100 -6.22 -11.38 -18.34
N VAL A 101 -6.14 -10.31 -17.54
CA VAL A 101 -4.89 -9.56 -17.35
C VAL A 101 -3.78 -10.47 -16.83
N VAL A 102 -4.05 -11.33 -15.86
CA VAL A 102 -3.03 -12.26 -15.31
C VAL A 102 -2.53 -13.22 -16.40
N ARG A 103 -3.42 -13.82 -17.19
CA ARG A 103 -3.04 -14.68 -18.32
C ARG A 103 -2.21 -13.93 -19.36
N MET A 104 -2.65 -12.72 -19.72
CA MET A 104 -1.91 -11.86 -20.64
C MET A 104 -0.52 -11.50 -20.10
N LEU A 105 -0.40 -11.22 -18.81
CA LEU A 105 0.85 -10.85 -18.15
C LEU A 105 1.85 -12.01 -18.15
N LYS A 106 1.41 -13.23 -17.81
CA LYS A 106 2.24 -14.44 -17.85
C LYS A 106 2.80 -14.68 -19.24
N ARG A 107 1.93 -14.62 -20.24
CA ARG A 107 2.29 -14.77 -21.64
C ARG A 107 3.22 -13.65 -22.12
N TYR A 108 2.95 -12.40 -21.78
CA TYR A 108 3.82 -11.26 -22.07
C TYR A 108 5.22 -11.46 -21.45
N ASN A 109 5.31 -11.96 -20.21
CA ASN A 109 6.61 -12.23 -19.60
C ASN A 109 7.38 -13.32 -20.35
N ALA A 110 6.70 -14.43 -20.68
CA ALA A 110 7.29 -15.52 -21.44
C ALA A 110 7.81 -15.06 -22.81
N GLN A 111 7.05 -14.19 -23.50
CA GLN A 111 7.43 -13.60 -24.79
C GLN A 111 8.66 -12.68 -24.69
N ASN A 112 8.73 -11.83 -23.66
CA ASN A 112 9.82 -10.85 -23.55
C ASN A 112 11.12 -11.41 -22.95
N LYS A 113 11.10 -12.61 -22.35
CA LYS A 113 12.33 -13.30 -21.94
C LYS A 113 13.27 -13.57 -23.13
N SER A 114 12.74 -13.74 -24.35
CA SER A 114 13.54 -13.94 -25.57
C SER A 114 13.78 -12.66 -26.37
N LEU A 115 12.96 -11.63 -26.18
CA LEU A 115 12.95 -10.40 -26.97
C LEU A 115 13.39 -9.22 -26.09
N ARG A 116 14.63 -8.74 -26.29
CA ARG A 116 15.20 -7.57 -25.58
C ARG A 116 14.56 -6.24 -26.02
N PHE A 117 13.23 -6.13 -26.04
CA PHE A 117 12.57 -4.84 -26.23
C PHE A 117 12.71 -3.99 -24.97
N GLY A 118 12.70 -2.66 -25.14
CA GLY A 118 12.72 -1.72 -24.01
C GLY A 118 11.52 -1.99 -23.10
N ASN A 119 11.79 -2.60 -21.95
CA ASN A 119 10.76 -3.19 -21.11
C ASN A 119 9.99 -2.10 -20.35
N TYR A 120 8.77 -1.81 -20.80
CA TYR A 120 7.82 -1.08 -19.98
C TYR A 120 7.65 -1.79 -18.63
N VAL A 121 7.65 -1.02 -17.55
CA VAL A 121 7.64 -1.56 -16.19
C VAL A 121 6.20 -1.80 -15.74
N PHE A 122 5.72 -3.04 -15.91
CA PHE A 122 4.34 -3.42 -15.58
C PHE A 122 4.08 -3.61 -14.09
N GLY A 123 5.09 -3.98 -13.29
CA GLY A 123 4.92 -4.32 -11.88
C GLY A 123 4.05 -3.33 -11.07
N PRO A 124 4.38 -2.02 -11.08
CA PRO A 124 3.61 -1.04 -10.33
C PRO A 124 2.18 -0.87 -10.85
N VAL A 125 1.98 -0.96 -12.16
CA VAL A 125 0.67 -0.74 -12.80
C VAL A 125 -0.28 -1.90 -12.48
N VAL A 126 0.21 -3.13 -12.57
CA VAL A 126 -0.53 -4.34 -12.21
C VAL A 126 -0.85 -4.36 -10.72
N MET A 127 0.09 -4.00 -9.84
CA MET A 127 -0.17 -3.95 -8.40
C MET A 127 -1.23 -2.88 -8.04
N ARG A 128 -1.26 -1.74 -8.72
CA ARG A 128 -2.33 -0.74 -8.54
C ARG A 128 -3.69 -1.24 -8.99
N MET A 129 -3.74 -2.02 -10.08
CA MET A 129 -4.97 -2.69 -10.51
C MET A 129 -5.49 -3.61 -9.40
N PHE A 130 -4.65 -4.50 -8.86
CA PHE A 130 -5.04 -5.34 -7.74
C PHE A 130 -5.48 -4.52 -6.53
N TYR A 131 -4.80 -3.41 -6.24
CA TYR A 131 -5.15 -2.53 -5.14
C TYR A 131 -6.55 -1.93 -5.30
N VAL A 132 -6.85 -1.32 -6.46
CA VAL A 132 -8.15 -0.70 -6.74
C VAL A 132 -9.30 -1.71 -6.66
N HIS A 133 -9.05 -2.96 -7.08
CA HIS A 133 -10.03 -4.05 -7.01
C HIS A 133 -9.98 -4.86 -5.70
N ASN A 134 -9.16 -4.44 -4.73
CA ASN A 134 -8.92 -5.11 -3.44
C ASN A 134 -8.62 -6.62 -3.56
N LYS A 135 -7.77 -7.01 -4.51
CA LYS A 135 -7.37 -8.40 -4.77
C LYS A 135 -6.04 -8.77 -4.10
N ALA A 136 -6.00 -8.68 -2.78
CA ALA A 136 -4.77 -8.91 -2.00
C ALA A 136 -4.18 -10.31 -2.18
N ASP A 137 -5.01 -11.36 -2.13
CA ASP A 137 -4.54 -12.75 -2.27
C ASP A 137 -3.98 -13.04 -3.66
N LEU A 138 -4.68 -12.60 -4.71
CA LEU A 138 -4.23 -12.77 -6.09
C LEU A 138 -2.95 -11.97 -6.37
N ALA A 139 -2.82 -10.77 -5.80
CA ALA A 139 -1.60 -9.98 -5.89
C ALA A 139 -0.40 -10.72 -5.28
N LEU A 140 -0.60 -11.35 -4.13
CA LEU A 140 0.41 -12.16 -3.45
C LEU A 140 0.78 -13.42 -4.26
N GLU A 141 -0.21 -14.11 -4.81
CA GLU A 141 0.00 -15.27 -5.68
C GLU A 141 0.83 -14.90 -6.91
N CYS A 142 0.45 -13.83 -7.60
CA CYS A 142 1.18 -13.33 -8.77
C CYS A 142 2.60 -12.90 -8.41
N PHE A 143 2.80 -12.25 -7.26
CA PHE A 143 4.13 -11.85 -6.80
C PHE A 143 5.07 -13.05 -6.59
N LYS A 144 4.54 -14.16 -6.07
CA LYS A 144 5.30 -15.39 -5.81
C LYS A 144 5.42 -16.31 -7.02
N SER A 145 4.74 -16.01 -8.13
CA SER A 145 4.73 -16.84 -9.33
C SER A 145 6.08 -16.82 -10.05
N GLU A 146 6.64 -18.00 -10.31
CA GLU A 146 7.88 -18.17 -11.10
C GLU A 146 7.69 -17.70 -12.56
N GLU A 147 6.49 -17.86 -13.10
CA GLU A 147 6.14 -17.40 -14.45
C GLU A 147 6.24 -15.89 -14.59
N LEU A 148 6.01 -15.16 -13.49
CA LEU A 148 6.05 -13.70 -13.41
C LEU A 148 7.35 -13.16 -12.78
N SER A 149 8.34 -14.02 -12.57
CA SER A 149 9.66 -13.60 -12.08
C SER A 149 10.24 -12.47 -12.93
N GLY A 150 10.81 -11.45 -12.30
CA GLY A 150 11.35 -10.26 -12.95
C GLY A 150 10.35 -9.10 -13.11
N ILE A 151 9.05 -9.37 -13.25
CA ILE A 151 8.07 -8.31 -13.55
C ILE A 151 7.88 -7.35 -12.39
N PHE A 152 7.86 -7.88 -11.17
CA PHE A 152 7.52 -7.13 -9.96
C PHE A 152 8.74 -6.57 -9.23
N ASP A 153 9.90 -6.63 -9.86
CA ASP A 153 11.19 -6.36 -9.24
C ASP A 153 11.52 -4.85 -9.21
N GLN A 154 10.62 -4.05 -8.62
CA GLN A 154 10.78 -2.61 -8.42
C GLN A 154 10.31 -2.21 -7.04
N TYR A 155 11.02 -1.27 -6.40
CA TYR A 155 10.72 -0.85 -5.02
C TYR A 155 9.29 -0.37 -4.81
N ILE A 156 8.76 0.39 -5.77
CA ILE A 156 7.38 0.90 -5.67
C ILE A 156 6.36 -0.23 -5.78
N THR A 157 6.65 -1.28 -6.56
CA THR A 157 5.81 -2.48 -6.67
C THR A 157 5.69 -3.19 -5.31
N TYR A 158 6.83 -3.38 -4.64
CA TYR A 158 6.86 -3.96 -3.29
C TYR A 158 6.06 -3.13 -2.29
N GLN A 159 6.22 -1.81 -2.33
CA GLN A 159 5.48 -0.90 -1.45
C GLN A 159 3.97 -1.01 -1.66
N ILE A 160 3.49 -1.01 -2.92
CA ILE A 160 2.06 -1.11 -3.22
C ILE A 160 1.49 -2.46 -2.76
N LEU A 161 2.20 -3.57 -2.99
CA LEU A 161 1.79 -4.90 -2.56
C LEU A 161 1.70 -5.00 -1.02
N LEU A 162 2.75 -4.59 -0.33
CA LEU A 162 2.80 -4.66 1.14
C LEU A 162 1.74 -3.76 1.80
N ASP A 163 1.49 -2.58 1.23
CA ASP A 163 0.44 -1.69 1.71
C ASP A 163 -0.96 -2.29 1.48
N LEU A 164 -1.21 -2.90 0.30
CA LEU A 164 -2.45 -3.64 0.02
C LEU A 164 -2.69 -4.77 1.04
N LEU A 165 -1.66 -5.58 1.30
CA LEU A 165 -1.75 -6.66 2.29
C LEU A 165 -2.01 -6.10 3.70
N TYR A 166 -1.30 -5.03 4.07
CA TYR A 166 -1.45 -4.38 5.37
C TYR A 166 -2.88 -3.84 5.60
N GLU A 167 -3.46 -3.16 4.60
CA GLU A 167 -4.84 -2.65 4.67
C GLU A 167 -5.87 -3.79 4.74
N ASN A 168 -5.54 -4.97 4.22
CA ASN A 168 -6.34 -6.19 4.34
C ASN A 168 -6.00 -7.01 5.62
N GLN A 169 -5.22 -6.46 6.55
CA GLN A 169 -4.84 -7.08 7.82
C GLN A 169 -4.04 -8.40 7.66
N LYS A 170 -3.38 -8.58 6.50
CA LYS A 170 -2.53 -9.72 6.16
C LYS A 170 -1.10 -9.50 6.65
N TYR A 171 -0.95 -9.35 7.96
CA TYR A 171 0.31 -8.92 8.57
C TYR A 171 1.41 -9.98 8.48
N ASP A 172 1.05 -11.27 8.60
CA ASP A 172 2.01 -12.36 8.46
C ASP A 172 2.54 -12.43 7.02
N GLU A 173 1.67 -12.27 6.03
CA GLU A 173 2.05 -12.23 4.62
C GLU A 173 2.93 -11.00 4.30
N VAL A 174 2.73 -9.86 4.98
CA VAL A 174 3.63 -8.69 4.88
C VAL A 174 5.05 -9.07 5.33
N LEU A 175 5.19 -9.82 6.43
CA LEU A 175 6.50 -10.26 6.91
C LEU A 175 7.14 -11.29 5.97
N GLU A 176 6.35 -12.23 5.47
CA GLU A 176 6.80 -13.22 4.49
C GLU A 176 7.35 -12.56 3.22
N VAL A 177 6.58 -11.63 2.63
CA VAL A 177 7.01 -10.89 1.43
C VAL A 177 8.26 -10.04 1.73
N THR A 178 8.36 -9.47 2.93
CA THR A 178 9.56 -8.73 3.36
C THR A 178 10.82 -9.61 3.34
N GLU A 179 10.73 -10.87 3.82
CA GLU A 179 11.85 -11.79 3.75
C GLU A 179 12.22 -12.16 2.30
N ILE A 180 11.24 -12.35 1.42
CA ILE A 180 11.50 -12.58 -0.01
C ILE A 180 12.23 -11.37 -0.63
N ILE A 181 11.82 -10.14 -0.33
CA ILE A 181 12.46 -8.94 -0.87
C ILE A 181 13.92 -8.83 -0.37
N LYS A 182 14.18 -9.17 0.90
CA LYS A 182 15.52 -9.14 1.49
C LYS A 182 16.50 -10.10 0.80
N THR A 183 16.03 -11.22 0.25
CA THR A 183 16.91 -12.18 -0.45
C THR A 183 17.27 -11.73 -1.86
N LYS A 184 16.38 -10.99 -2.54
CA LYS A 184 16.58 -10.62 -3.96
C LYS A 184 17.63 -9.53 -4.21
N GLN A 185 17.99 -8.71 -3.21
CA GLN A 185 18.99 -7.62 -3.30
C GLN A 185 18.91 -6.80 -4.61
N PHE A 186 17.91 -5.92 -4.73
CA PHE A 186 17.83 -4.99 -5.87
C PHE A 186 18.75 -3.78 -5.69
N ASP A 187 19.36 -3.30 -6.79
CA ASP A 187 20.14 -2.07 -6.88
C ASP A 187 21.11 -1.80 -5.71
N GLY A 188 21.79 -2.86 -5.24
CA GLY A 188 22.77 -2.77 -4.15
C GLY A 188 22.17 -2.44 -2.77
N THR A 189 20.84 -2.39 -2.61
CA THR A 189 20.18 -2.11 -1.34
C THR A 189 19.33 -3.29 -0.88
N LYS A 190 19.77 -3.96 0.18
CA LYS A 190 19.05 -5.09 0.79
C LYS A 190 17.73 -4.69 1.48
N PHE A 191 17.61 -3.44 1.93
CA PHE A 191 16.51 -2.97 2.75
C PHE A 191 15.84 -1.73 2.16
N PRO A 192 14.81 -1.88 1.31
CA PRO A 192 14.06 -0.74 0.82
C PRO A 192 13.34 -0.02 1.96
N ARG A 193 13.50 1.31 2.07
CA ARG A 193 13.04 2.09 3.23
C ARG A 193 11.54 1.90 3.54
N ASN A 194 10.68 1.92 2.53
CA ASN A 194 9.23 1.77 2.71
C ASN A 194 8.81 0.35 3.07
N VAL A 195 9.55 -0.67 2.59
CA VAL A 195 9.35 -2.07 2.97
C VAL A 195 9.62 -2.26 4.47
N VAL A 196 10.72 -1.68 4.97
CA VAL A 196 11.06 -1.71 6.41
C VAL A 196 9.97 -1.06 7.26
N VAL A 197 9.42 0.08 6.82
CA VAL A 197 8.31 0.75 7.53
C VAL A 197 7.08 -0.16 7.62
N LEU A 198 6.68 -0.79 6.52
CA LEU A 198 5.51 -1.67 6.46
C LEU A 198 5.70 -2.93 7.31
N ALA A 199 6.88 -3.55 7.27
CA ALA A 199 7.20 -4.71 8.09
C ALA A 199 7.11 -4.40 9.59
N LEU A 200 7.68 -3.28 10.04
CA LEU A 200 7.63 -2.88 11.44
C LEU A 200 6.23 -2.42 11.86
N ALA A 201 5.47 -1.82 10.95
CA ALA A 201 4.06 -1.52 11.20
C ALA A 201 3.21 -2.79 11.37
N ALA A 202 3.45 -3.81 10.54
CA ALA A 202 2.81 -5.12 10.68
C ALA A 202 3.16 -5.78 12.01
N CYS A 203 4.44 -5.75 12.42
CA CYS A 203 4.85 -6.23 13.74
C CYS A 203 4.13 -5.50 14.88
N TYR A 204 4.03 -4.17 14.78
CA TYR A 204 3.29 -3.38 15.77
C TYR A 204 1.80 -3.77 15.85
N LYS A 205 1.18 -4.11 14.71
CA LYS A 205 -0.21 -4.58 14.67
C LYS A 205 -0.40 -5.97 15.26
N LEU A 206 0.53 -6.88 15.00
CA LEU A 206 0.53 -8.23 15.58
C LEU A 206 0.72 -8.19 17.10
N ASN A 207 1.57 -7.28 17.60
CA ASN A 207 1.80 -7.03 19.02
C ASN A 207 2.05 -8.31 19.85
N SER A 208 2.86 -9.22 19.31
CA SER A 208 3.26 -10.47 19.96
C SER A 208 4.74 -10.46 20.35
N LYS A 209 5.17 -11.43 21.16
CA LYS A 209 6.59 -11.58 21.52
C LYS A 209 7.44 -11.91 20.29
N GLU A 210 6.93 -12.75 19.42
CA GLU A 210 7.54 -13.14 18.14
C GLU A 210 7.71 -11.92 17.23
N SER A 211 6.70 -11.03 17.17
CA SER A 211 6.78 -9.79 16.40
C SER A 211 7.85 -8.82 16.94
N LEU A 212 8.06 -8.80 18.26
CA LEU A 212 9.13 -8.03 18.88
C LEU A 212 10.49 -8.64 18.58
N GLU A 213 10.64 -9.97 18.68
CA GLU A 213 11.88 -10.66 18.33
C GLU A 213 12.27 -10.41 16.87
N TYR A 214 11.31 -10.51 15.95
CA TYR A 214 11.51 -10.15 14.55
C TYR A 214 11.93 -8.69 14.39
N THR A 215 11.23 -7.77 15.07
CA THR A 215 11.55 -6.33 15.04
C THR A 215 12.99 -6.06 15.48
N LEU A 216 13.44 -6.67 16.57
CA LEU A 216 14.81 -6.50 17.08
C LEU A 216 15.85 -7.10 16.15
N LYS A 217 15.58 -8.29 15.62
CA LYS A 217 16.45 -8.92 14.62
C LYS A 217 16.61 -8.02 13.39
N LEU A 218 15.50 -7.53 12.84
CA LEU A 218 15.51 -6.61 11.70
C LEU A 218 16.25 -5.31 12.06
N TRP A 219 16.02 -4.75 13.24
CA TRP A 219 16.70 -3.53 13.70
C TRP A 219 18.23 -3.70 13.77
N CYS A 220 18.70 -4.82 14.33
CA CYS A 220 20.11 -5.17 14.35
C CYS A 220 20.69 -5.36 12.94
N GLU A 221 19.96 -6.04 12.04
CA GLU A 221 20.38 -6.20 10.65
C GLU A 221 20.56 -4.85 9.95
N LEU A 222 19.64 -3.90 10.16
CA LEU A 222 19.71 -2.55 9.59
C LEU A 222 20.93 -1.78 10.12
N ASN A 223 21.19 -1.84 11.43
CA ASN A 223 22.34 -1.18 12.04
C ASN A 223 23.68 -1.76 11.53
N ASN A 224 23.76 -3.08 11.38
CA ASN A 224 24.97 -3.77 10.92
C ASN A 224 25.39 -3.37 9.50
N VAL A 225 24.42 -3.06 8.63
CA VAL A 225 24.70 -2.59 7.27
C VAL A 225 24.78 -1.06 7.18
N GLY A 226 24.70 -0.35 8.30
CA GLY A 226 24.70 1.12 8.34
C GLY A 226 23.45 1.75 7.71
N HIS A 227 22.35 1.00 7.57
CA HIS A 227 21.11 1.54 7.02
C HIS A 227 20.47 2.50 8.03
N LEU A 228 20.09 3.70 7.58
CA LEU A 228 19.41 4.70 8.42
C LEU A 228 17.88 4.53 8.32
N PRO A 229 17.20 3.93 9.32
CA PRO A 229 15.76 3.69 9.25
C PRO A 229 14.96 4.99 9.26
N MET A 230 13.80 4.98 8.60
CA MET A 230 12.90 6.14 8.63
C MET A 230 12.33 6.36 10.03
N ARG A 231 11.99 7.61 10.38
CA ARG A 231 11.32 7.94 11.65
C ARG A 231 10.12 7.05 11.93
N ARG A 232 9.26 6.83 10.92
CA ARG A 232 8.06 5.97 11.05
C ARG A 232 8.41 4.54 11.45
N ALA A 233 9.46 3.96 10.87
CA ALA A 233 9.96 2.63 11.23
C ALA A 233 10.39 2.59 12.70
N ALA A 234 11.18 3.57 13.14
CA ALA A 234 11.60 3.70 14.54
C ALA A 234 10.41 3.84 15.50
N THR A 235 9.40 4.63 15.11
CA THR A 235 8.19 4.83 15.90
C THR A 235 7.43 3.52 16.11
N PHE A 236 7.22 2.73 15.05
CA PHE A 236 6.54 1.43 15.17
C PHE A 236 7.32 0.44 16.04
N ALA A 237 8.63 0.32 15.81
CA ALA A 237 9.48 -0.56 16.59
C ALA A 237 9.51 -0.18 18.09
N SER A 238 9.63 1.12 18.39
CA SER A 238 9.63 1.64 19.76
C SER A 238 8.26 1.44 20.42
N ALA A 239 7.18 1.72 19.70
CA ALA A 239 5.82 1.54 20.21
C ALA A 239 5.51 0.06 20.52
N LEU A 240 6.00 -0.87 19.68
CA LEU A 240 5.88 -2.30 19.94
C LEU A 240 6.66 -2.69 21.20
N ALA A 241 7.90 -2.23 21.36
CA ALA A 241 8.70 -2.49 22.56
C ALA A 241 8.01 -1.98 23.84
N LEU A 242 7.40 -0.80 23.79
CA LEU A 242 6.60 -0.26 24.90
C LEU A 242 5.37 -1.12 25.21
N ASN A 243 4.62 -1.54 24.19
CA ASN A 243 3.46 -2.43 24.37
C ASN A 243 3.83 -3.77 25.01
N GLN A 244 5.05 -4.26 24.75
CA GLN A 244 5.59 -5.48 25.33
C GLN A 244 6.29 -5.26 26.69
N GLY A 245 6.22 -4.06 27.25
CA GLY A 245 6.78 -3.73 28.57
C GLY A 245 8.30 -3.60 28.61
N LYS A 246 8.95 -3.30 27.48
CA LYS A 246 10.41 -3.10 27.36
C LYS A 246 10.78 -1.64 27.02
N PRO A 247 10.58 -0.68 27.94
CA PRO A 247 10.88 0.73 27.70
C PRO A 247 12.37 1.01 27.42
N GLU A 248 13.27 0.22 27.98
CA GLU A 248 14.72 0.31 27.74
C GLU A 248 15.08 0.11 26.27
N VAL A 249 14.42 -0.86 25.62
CA VAL A 249 14.59 -1.15 24.19
C VAL A 249 14.03 -0.02 23.33
N ALA A 250 12.88 0.52 23.71
CA ALA A 250 12.29 1.67 23.00
C ALA A 250 13.21 2.91 23.07
N LEU A 251 13.79 3.18 24.24
CA LEU A 251 14.73 4.29 24.42
C LEU A 251 15.99 4.10 23.56
N GLU A 252 16.52 2.88 23.49
CA GLU A 252 17.66 2.55 22.64
C GLU A 252 17.35 2.82 21.15
N ILE A 253 16.25 2.27 20.64
CA ILE A 253 15.79 2.46 19.24
C ILE A 253 15.68 3.94 18.88
N VAL A 254 15.04 4.74 19.75
CA VAL A 254 14.88 6.19 19.52
C VAL A 254 16.24 6.91 19.58
N SER A 255 17.11 6.56 20.51
CA SER A 255 18.43 7.21 20.65
C SER A 255 19.35 6.98 19.44
N LEU A 256 19.21 5.84 18.77
CA LEU A 256 19.98 5.50 17.57
C LEU A 256 19.51 6.26 16.31
N CYS A 257 18.34 6.88 16.36
CA CYS A 257 17.80 7.65 15.24
C CYS A 257 18.43 9.05 15.15
N LYS A 258 19.66 9.14 14.63
CA LYS A 258 20.35 10.42 14.39
C LYS A 258 19.75 11.16 13.18
N ASN A 259 19.72 12.50 13.23
CA ASN A 259 19.36 13.40 12.13
C ASN A 259 17.95 13.24 11.53
N GLN A 260 16.91 13.13 12.37
CA GLN A 260 15.53 13.15 11.88
C GLN A 260 15.08 14.59 11.53
N ASN A 261 15.49 15.12 10.37
CA ASN A 261 15.05 16.45 9.90
C ASN A 261 13.51 16.60 9.98
N TYR A 262 13.06 17.76 10.48
CA TYR A 262 11.66 18.03 10.84
C TYR A 262 10.72 18.09 9.61
N THR A 263 11.26 18.27 8.41
CA THR A 263 10.51 18.41 7.16
C THR A 263 10.36 17.06 6.45
N THR A 264 9.17 16.47 6.60
CA THR A 264 8.65 15.45 5.67
C THR A 264 7.66 16.19 4.78
N VAL A 265 8.02 16.48 3.54
CA VAL A 265 7.06 16.92 2.51
C VAL A 265 6.58 15.67 1.78
#